data_AF-A0A1J8R8A6-F1
#
_entry.id   AF-A0A1J8R8A6-F1
#
_cell.length_a   1.000
_cell.length_b   1.000
_cell.length_c   1.000
_cell.angle_alpha   90.00
_cell.angle_beta   90.00
_cell.angle_gamma   90.00
#
_symmetry.space_group_name_H-M   'P 1'
#
loop_
_entity.id
_entity.type
_entity.pdbx_description
1 polymer ?
#
loop_
_entity_poly.entity_id
_entity_poly.type
_entity_poly.pdbx_seq_one_letter_code
_entity_poly.pdbx_strand_id
1 'polypeptide(L)'
;MDIPPSWFDATSEDELAVPWSSWGPHNSRCFPLDSDYTPRAVIGVGGSRVIQLVGTRMHMADFNPSVVARGVGKVVREPTTIPTGSMYSFTEDVTTYLPYVEVVNNDREFGSTLWDIILDEEKVLIFTREIVANGPVMDVEIIDM
;
A
#
# COMPACT_ATOMS: atom_id res chain seq x y z
N MET A 1 8.53 9.67 -14.84
CA MET A 1 7.99 8.82 -15.92
C MET A 1 6.56 9.26 -16.10
N ASP A 2 6.21 9.77 -17.28
CA ASP A 2 4.84 10.19 -17.54
C ASP A 2 3.97 8.95 -17.67
N ILE A 3 2.93 8.86 -16.85
CA ILE A 3 2.01 7.72 -16.87
C ILE A 3 1.16 7.82 -18.15
N PRO A 4 1.11 6.77 -19.00
CA PRO A 4 0.27 6.78 -20.18
C PRO A 4 -1.20 6.99 -19.80
N PRO A 5 -1.95 7.89 -20.47
CA PRO A 5 -3.36 8.13 -20.17
C PRO A 5 -4.22 6.86 -20.21
N SER A 6 -3.83 5.88 -21.02
CA SER A 6 -4.53 4.61 -21.18
C SER A 6 -4.49 3.68 -19.97
N TRP A 7 -3.63 3.93 -18.96
CA TRP A 7 -3.64 3.15 -17.72
C TRP A 7 -4.85 3.45 -16.82
N PHE A 8 -5.58 4.51 -17.11
CA PHE A 8 -6.81 4.90 -16.42
C PHE A 8 -8.07 4.27 -17.03
N ASP A 9 -7.90 3.53 -18.12
CA ASP A 9 -8.98 3.00 -18.93
C ASP A 9 -9.11 1.49 -18.72
N ALA A 10 -10.16 1.07 -18.00
CA ALA A 10 -10.55 -0.34 -17.99
C ALA A 10 -11.34 -0.62 -19.28
N THR A 11 -10.92 -1.62 -20.07
CA THR A 11 -11.62 -1.97 -21.33
C THR A 11 -12.93 -2.69 -21.02
N SER A 12 -14.05 -2.11 -21.44
CA SER A 12 -15.35 -2.80 -21.47
C SER A 12 -15.47 -3.73 -22.68
N GLU A 13 -16.46 -4.63 -22.70
CA GLU A 13 -16.69 -5.58 -23.81
C GLU A 13 -16.90 -4.90 -25.19
N ASP A 14 -17.18 -3.59 -25.20
CA ASP A 14 -17.38 -2.76 -26.40
C ASP A 14 -16.14 -1.94 -26.81
N GLU A 15 -14.93 -2.27 -26.33
CA GLU A 15 -13.67 -1.50 -26.55
C GLU A 15 -13.69 -0.04 -26.05
N LEU A 16 -14.77 0.40 -25.42
CA LEU A 16 -14.85 1.71 -24.79
C LEU A 16 -14.11 1.67 -23.47
N ALA A 17 -13.04 2.46 -23.41
CA ALA A 17 -12.34 2.84 -22.20
C ALA A 17 -13.33 3.41 -21.17
N VAL A 18 -13.45 2.76 -20.01
CA VAL A 18 -14.21 3.30 -18.89
C VAL A 18 -13.33 4.34 -18.18
N PRO A 19 -13.69 5.64 -18.18
CA PRO A 19 -12.82 6.69 -17.65
C PRO A 19 -12.58 6.51 -16.15
N TRP A 20 -11.35 6.75 -15.67
CA TRP A 20 -11.01 6.69 -14.25
C TRP A 20 -11.99 7.44 -13.35
N SER A 21 -12.42 8.64 -13.74
CA SER A 21 -13.38 9.44 -12.99
C SER A 21 -14.70 8.73 -12.66
N SER A 22 -15.06 7.69 -13.43
CA SER A 22 -16.30 6.91 -13.24
C SER A 22 -16.13 5.68 -12.35
N TRP A 23 -14.96 5.02 -12.34
CA TRP A 23 -14.73 3.78 -11.57
C TRP A 23 -13.61 3.89 -10.53
N GLY A 24 -12.56 4.63 -10.82
CA GLY A 24 -11.32 4.69 -10.03
C GLY A 24 -11.50 5.18 -8.60
N PRO A 25 -12.03 6.41 -8.36
CA PRO A 25 -12.08 7.01 -7.03
C PRO A 25 -12.67 6.13 -5.94
N HIS A 26 -13.75 5.39 -6.23
CA HIS A 26 -14.43 4.55 -5.25
C HIS A 26 -13.88 3.11 -5.15
N ASN A 27 -13.10 2.67 -6.14
CA ASN A 27 -12.56 1.31 -6.21
C ASN A 27 -11.04 1.26 -6.00
N SER A 28 -10.43 2.38 -5.63
CA SER A 28 -9.00 2.47 -5.38
C SER A 28 -8.73 3.18 -4.07
N ARG A 29 -7.52 2.97 -3.56
CA ARG A 29 -6.98 3.70 -2.43
C ARG A 29 -5.54 4.10 -2.71
N CYS A 30 -5.26 5.38 -2.56
CA CYS A 30 -3.92 5.91 -2.59
C CYS A 30 -3.33 5.92 -1.18
N PHE A 31 -2.06 5.51 -1.07
CA PHE A 31 -1.28 5.63 0.14
C PHE A 31 -0.14 6.62 -0.13
N PRO A 32 -0.11 7.79 0.52
CA PRO A 32 0.99 8.72 0.37
C PRO A 32 2.23 8.06 0.99
N LEU A 33 3.26 7.88 0.18
CA LEU A 33 4.53 7.37 0.65
C LEU A 33 5.26 8.47 1.42
N ASP A 34 5.60 8.19 2.67
CA ASP A 34 6.46 9.05 3.45
C ASP A 34 7.90 8.89 2.96
N SER A 35 8.33 9.80 2.10
CA SER A 35 9.67 9.80 1.51
C SER A 35 10.77 10.18 2.51
N ASP A 36 10.40 10.69 3.69
CA ASP A 36 11.36 11.34 4.58
C ASP A 36 12.19 10.34 5.40
N TYR A 37 11.72 9.10 5.54
CA TYR A 37 12.34 8.10 6.42
C TYR A 37 13.01 6.93 5.69
N THR A 38 12.50 6.54 4.52
CA THR A 38 13.08 5.43 3.75
C THR A 38 13.16 5.79 2.26
N PRO A 39 14.35 5.72 1.62
CA PRO A 39 14.48 5.96 0.19
C PRO A 39 13.79 4.89 -0.67
N ARG A 40 13.31 3.82 -0.05
CA ARG A 40 12.59 2.72 -0.69
C ARG A 40 11.26 2.51 0.02
N ALA A 41 10.18 2.72 -0.71
CA ALA A 41 8.86 2.25 -0.32
C ALA A 41 8.88 0.72 -0.26
N VAL A 42 8.70 0.14 0.93
CA VAL A 42 8.52 -1.30 1.09
C VAL A 42 7.03 -1.55 1.28
N ILE A 43 6.41 -2.21 0.30
CA ILE A 43 4.99 -2.52 0.27
C ILE A 43 4.84 -4.01 -0.04
N GLY A 44 4.09 -4.71 0.80
CA GLY A 44 3.59 -6.05 0.51
C GLY A 44 2.13 -5.98 0.09
N VAL A 45 1.74 -6.80 -0.89
CA VAL A 45 0.33 -6.99 -1.27
C VAL A 45 0.00 -8.47 -1.30
N GLY A 46 -1.13 -8.86 -0.70
CA GLY A 46 -1.65 -10.22 -0.74
C GLY A 46 -3.15 -10.25 -0.51
N GLY A 47 -3.89 -10.82 -1.46
CA GLY A 47 -5.36 -10.86 -1.42
C GLY A 47 -5.97 -9.46 -1.26
N SER A 48 -6.77 -9.26 -0.21
CA SER A 48 -7.38 -7.97 0.14
C SER A 48 -6.50 -7.08 1.02
N ARG A 49 -5.24 -7.43 1.28
CA ARG A 49 -4.40 -6.76 2.26
C ARG A 49 -3.20 -6.09 1.60
N VAL A 50 -2.89 -4.90 2.09
CA VAL A 50 -1.68 -4.15 1.74
C VAL A 50 -0.94 -3.83 3.03
N ILE A 51 0.34 -4.17 3.11
CA ILE A 51 1.21 -3.79 4.23
C ILE A 51 2.22 -2.78 3.72
N GLN A 52 2.39 -1.68 4.44
CA GLN A 52 3.40 -0.67 4.15
C GLN A 52 4.07 -0.20 5.43
N LEU A 53 5.27 0.35 5.30
CA LEU A 53 5.94 1.06 6.38
C LEU A 53 5.52 2.54 6.38
N VAL A 54 4.99 3.02 7.51
CA VAL A 54 4.70 4.44 7.74
C VAL A 54 5.57 4.91 8.90
N GLY A 55 6.50 5.83 8.62
CA GLY A 55 7.60 6.14 9.53
C GLY A 55 8.45 4.89 9.80
N THR A 56 8.43 4.39 11.04
CA THR A 56 9.11 3.15 11.43
C THR A 56 8.13 2.01 11.75
N ARG A 57 6.83 2.15 11.48
CA ARG A 57 5.81 1.15 11.87
C ARG A 57 5.14 0.52 10.67
N MET A 58 4.83 -0.77 10.80
CA MET A 58 4.05 -1.47 9.79
C MET A 58 2.57 -1.15 9.95
N HIS A 59 1.97 -0.69 8.87
CA HIS A 59 0.54 -0.47 8.73
C HIS A 59 0.00 -1.47 7.71
N MET A 60 -1.01 -2.24 8.11
CA MET A 60 -1.78 -3.08 7.22
C MET A 60 -3.14 -2.43 6.95
N ALA A 61 -3.50 -2.34 5.68
CA ALA A 61 -4.83 -2.00 5.21
C ALA A 61 -5.52 -3.28 4.72
N ASP A 62 -6.59 -3.71 5.39
CA ASP A 62 -7.43 -4.83 4.95
C ASP A 62 -8.71 -4.32 4.28
N PHE A 63 -8.79 -4.55 2.97
CA PHE A 63 -9.90 -4.19 2.10
C PHE A 63 -11.00 -5.26 2.05
N ASN A 64 -10.92 -6.33 2.86
CA ASN A 64 -11.96 -7.36 2.88
C ASN A 64 -13.33 -6.73 3.21
N PRO A 65 -14.32 -6.79 2.30
CA PRO A 65 -15.61 -6.12 2.50
C PRO A 65 -16.33 -6.59 3.76
N SER A 66 -16.13 -7.86 4.16
CA SER A 66 -16.73 -8.41 5.38
C SER A 66 -16.11 -7.82 6.64
N VAL A 67 -14.79 -7.61 6.65
CA VAL A 67 -14.08 -7.02 7.79
C VAL A 67 -14.44 -5.54 7.91
N VAL A 68 -14.46 -4.82 6.80
CA VAL A 68 -14.88 -3.41 6.72
C VAL A 68 -16.34 -3.24 7.16
N ALA A 69 -17.25 -4.10 6.70
CA ALA A 69 -18.67 -4.04 7.05
C ALA A 69 -18.93 -4.34 8.54
N ARG A 70 -18.14 -5.24 9.14
CA ARG A 70 -18.22 -5.52 10.58
C ARG A 70 -17.67 -4.39 11.44
N GLY A 71 -16.81 -3.53 10.88
CA GLY A 71 -16.20 -2.41 11.59
C GLY A 71 -15.32 -2.83 12.77
N VAL A 72 -14.72 -4.02 12.68
CA VAL A 72 -13.80 -4.50 13.72
C VAL A 72 -12.46 -3.78 13.55
N GLY A 73 -12.07 -2.96 14.53
CA GLY A 73 -10.86 -2.14 14.46
C GLY A 73 -11.12 -0.73 13.90
N LYS A 74 -10.05 -0.06 13.45
CA LYS A 74 -10.13 1.30 12.91
C LYS A 74 -10.47 1.23 11.42
N VAL A 75 -11.72 1.51 11.06
CA VAL A 75 -12.12 1.64 9.65
C VAL A 75 -11.74 3.03 9.15
N VAL A 76 -10.96 3.10 8.07
CA VAL A 76 -10.63 4.36 7.41
C VAL A 76 -11.57 4.55 6.22
N ARG A 77 -12.30 5.67 6.20
CA ARG A 77 -13.29 5.99 5.14
C ARG A 77 -13.02 7.34 4.49
N GLU A 78 -12.26 8.16 5.18
CA GLU A 78 -11.87 9.49 4.75
C GLU A 78 -11.13 9.39 3.41
N PRO A 79 -11.40 10.28 2.45
CA PRO A 79 -10.68 10.30 1.20
C PRO A 79 -9.19 10.56 1.40
N THR A 80 -8.40 10.05 0.46
CA THR A 80 -7.01 10.46 0.28
C THR A 80 -6.88 11.18 -1.05
N THR A 81 -6.42 12.43 -1.01
CA THR A 81 -6.15 13.26 -2.18
C THR A 81 -4.64 13.39 -2.38
N ILE A 82 -4.15 12.97 -3.54
CA ILE A 82 -2.80 13.26 -4.01
C ILE A 82 -2.88 14.52 -4.87
N PRO A 83 -2.25 15.63 -4.46
CA PRO A 83 -2.28 16.86 -5.24
C PRO A 83 -1.46 16.72 -6.52
N THR A 84 -1.87 17.47 -7.54
CA THR A 84 -1.22 17.58 -8.85
C THR A 84 0.27 17.88 -8.68
N GLY A 85 1.12 17.17 -9.42
CA GLY A 85 2.57 17.37 -9.36
C GLY A 85 3.27 16.76 -8.14
N SER A 86 2.53 16.19 -7.18
CA SER A 86 3.12 15.36 -6.13
C SER A 86 3.74 14.09 -6.73
N MET A 87 4.97 13.77 -6.31
CA MET A 87 5.75 12.60 -6.78
C MET A 87 5.80 12.46 -8.32
N TYR A 88 5.63 13.54 -9.08
CA TYR A 88 5.56 13.54 -10.56
C TYR A 88 4.58 12.52 -11.16
N SER A 89 3.53 12.15 -10.42
CA SER A 89 2.71 10.97 -10.76
C SER A 89 1.41 11.31 -11.49
N PHE A 90 0.79 12.47 -11.21
CA PHE A 90 -0.51 12.83 -11.79
C PHE A 90 -0.52 14.26 -12.35
N THR A 91 -1.25 14.44 -13.46
CA THR A 91 -1.49 15.72 -14.13
C THR A 91 -2.64 16.52 -13.53
N GLU A 92 -3.42 15.89 -12.65
CA GLU A 92 -4.55 16.47 -11.90
C GLU A 92 -4.61 15.89 -10.48
N ASP A 93 -5.40 16.50 -9.61
CA ASP A 93 -5.60 16.02 -8.24
C ASP A 93 -6.37 14.70 -8.27
N VAL A 94 -5.80 13.64 -7.70
CA VAL A 94 -6.44 12.32 -7.64
C VAL A 94 -6.97 12.08 -6.23
N THR A 95 -8.28 11.91 -6.10
CA THR A 95 -8.93 11.57 -4.83
C THR A 95 -9.48 10.14 -4.86
N THR A 96 -9.19 9.38 -3.80
CA THR A 96 -9.57 7.97 -3.67
C THR A 96 -10.26 7.69 -2.34
N TYR A 97 -11.19 6.72 -2.32
CA TYR A 97 -12.18 6.54 -1.25
C TYR A 97 -12.35 5.10 -0.77
N LEU A 98 -11.68 4.11 -1.38
CA LEU A 98 -11.94 2.70 -1.03
C LEU A 98 -11.65 2.46 0.47
N PRO A 99 -12.67 2.06 1.26
CA PRO A 99 -12.53 1.92 2.70
C PRO A 99 -11.77 0.63 3.05
N TYR A 100 -11.03 0.68 4.15
CA TYR A 100 -10.28 -0.46 4.67
C TYR A 100 -10.23 -0.43 6.19
N VAL A 101 -9.88 -1.56 6.80
CA VAL A 101 -9.52 -1.63 8.22
C VAL A 101 -8.02 -1.45 8.36
N GLU A 102 -7.62 -0.48 9.17
CA GLU A 102 -6.23 -0.23 9.52
C GLU A 102 -5.83 -1.05 10.74
N VAL A 103 -4.74 -1.80 10.59
CA VAL A 103 -4.05 -2.51 11.67
C VAL A 103 -2.62 -1.98 11.73
N VAL A 104 -2.22 -1.46 12.89
CA VAL A 104 -0.88 -0.91 13.11
C VAL A 104 -0.13 -1.82 14.06
N ASN A 105 1.05 -2.27 13.65
CA ASN A 105 1.97 -2.95 14.55
C ASN A 105 2.59 -1.90 15.49
N ASN A 106 2.29 -2.01 16.78
CA ASN A 106 2.86 -1.14 17.82
C ASN A 106 3.96 -1.83 18.64
N ASP A 107 4.18 -3.13 18.43
CA ASP A 107 5.10 -3.93 19.23
C ASP A 107 6.55 -3.78 18.76
N ARG A 108 6.75 -3.35 17.51
CA ARG A 108 8.07 -3.26 16.90
C ARG A 108 8.17 -2.12 15.90
N GLU A 109 9.37 -1.54 15.85
CA GLU A 109 9.77 -0.57 14.85
C GLU A 109 10.76 -1.20 13.85
N PHE A 110 10.60 -0.83 12.59
CA PHE A 110 11.43 -1.25 11.47
C PHE A 110 12.17 -0.02 10.93
N GLY A 111 13.48 -0.13 10.82
CA GLY A 111 14.35 0.92 10.30
C GLY A 111 14.78 0.67 8.87
N SER A 112 15.91 1.26 8.49
CA SER A 112 16.54 1.12 7.18
C SER A 112 16.98 -0.30 6.80
N THR A 113 16.88 -1.25 7.74
CA THR A 113 17.17 -2.68 7.50
C THR A 113 16.01 -3.41 6.84
N LEU A 114 14.79 -2.87 6.83
CA LEU A 114 13.67 -3.51 6.15
C LEU A 114 13.93 -3.54 4.64
N TRP A 115 13.94 -4.75 4.07
CA TRP A 115 14.28 -4.97 2.67
C TRP A 115 13.07 -5.32 1.83
N ASP A 116 12.18 -6.20 2.32
CA ASP A 116 11.01 -6.62 1.57
C ASP A 116 9.91 -7.15 2.48
N ILE A 117 8.68 -7.12 1.98
CA ILE A 117 7.51 -7.72 2.63
C ILE A 117 6.77 -8.55 1.60
N ILE A 118 6.61 -9.84 1.88
CA ILE A 118 5.75 -10.74 1.12
C ILE A 118 4.64 -11.17 2.05
N LEU A 119 3.40 -11.19 1.57
CA LEU A 119 2.30 -11.77 2.34
C LEU A 119 1.40 -12.62 1.46
N ASP A 120 0.77 -13.60 2.08
CA ASP A 120 -0.35 -14.36 1.53
C ASP A 120 -1.60 -14.19 2.43
N GLU A 121 -2.54 -15.12 2.39
CA GLU A 121 -3.77 -15.05 3.19
C GLU A 121 -3.56 -15.37 4.69
N GLU A 122 -2.49 -16.09 5.03
CA GLU A 122 -2.22 -16.64 6.36
C GLU A 122 -0.92 -16.13 6.99
N LYS A 123 0.04 -15.69 6.17
CA LYS A 123 1.42 -15.43 6.57
C LYS A 123 1.92 -14.10 6.03
N VAL A 124 2.79 -13.47 6.82
CA VAL A 124 3.63 -12.34 6.39
C VAL A 124 5.08 -12.75 6.56
N LEU A 125 5.87 -12.63 5.49
CA LEU A 125 7.31 -12.81 5.47
C LEU A 125 7.97 -11.44 5.38
N ILE A 126 8.77 -11.11 6.40
CA ILE A 126 9.50 -9.84 6.48
C ILE A 126 10.97 -10.14 6.27
N PHE A 127 11.55 -9.53 5.24
CA PHE A 127 12.96 -9.64 4.93
C PHE A 127 13.69 -8.43 5.47
N THR A 128 14.72 -8.65 6.28
CA THR A 128 15.63 -7.59 6.74
C THR A 128 17.03 -7.84 6.22
N ARG A 129 17.75 -6.74 5.97
CA ARG A 129 19.12 -6.73 5.47
C ARG A 129 19.99 -5.90 6.41
N GLU A 130 21.00 -6.54 6.99
CA GLU A 130 21.99 -5.87 7.83
C GLU A 130 23.37 -5.93 7.16
N ILE A 131 24.11 -4.82 7.21
CA ILE A 131 25.49 -4.76 6.70
C ILE A 131 26.44 -5.03 7.87
N VAL A 132 27.02 -6.22 7.92
CA VAL A 132 28.01 -6.60 8.93
C VAL A 132 29.41 -6.67 8.31
N ALA A 133 30.45 -6.79 9.16
CA ALA A 133 31.86 -6.77 8.73
C ALA A 133 32.20 -7.80 7.65
N ASN A 134 31.47 -8.92 7.59
CA ASN A 134 31.69 -10.01 6.63
C ASN A 134 30.78 -9.96 5.39
N GLY A 135 30.05 -8.85 5.19
CA GLY A 135 29.12 -8.66 4.08
C GLY A 135 27.66 -8.50 4.52
N PRO A 136 26.72 -8.35 3.56
CA PRO A 136 25.31 -8.23 3.89
C PRO A 136 24.73 -9.57 4.36
N VAL A 137 24.01 -9.56 5.48
CA VAL A 137 23.23 -10.70 5.98
C VAL A 137 21.75 -10.41 5.74
N MET A 138 21.04 -11.42 5.25
CA MET A 138 19.59 -11.39 5.10
C MET A 138 18.97 -12.25 6.20
N ASP A 139 17.97 -11.71 6.89
CA ASP A 139 17.15 -12.45 7.85
C ASP A 139 15.69 -12.43 7.42
N VAL A 140 14.95 -13.46 7.80
CA VAL A 140 13.54 -13.66 7.44
C VAL A 140 12.73 -13.94 8.69
N GLU A 141 11.74 -13.11 8.95
CA GLU A 141 10.75 -13.30 9.99
C GLU A 141 9.42 -13.72 9.37
N ILE A 142 8.73 -14.65 10.03
CA ILE A 142 7.43 -15.16 9.60
C ILE A 142 6.43 -14.83 10.69
N ILE A 143 5.36 -14.14 10.32
CA ILE A 143 4.26 -13.77 11.21
C ILE A 143 2.99 -14.47 10.71
N ASP A 144 2.27 -15.11 11.64
CA ASP A 144 0.94 -15.66 11.39
C ASP A 144 -0.13 -14.56 11.55
N MET A 145 -1.13 -14.54 10.68
CA MET A 145 -2.23 -13.57 10.67
C MET A 145 -3.53 -14.08 11.31
#